data_AF-E9EFF8-F1
#
_entry.id   AF-E9EFF8-F1
#
_cell.length_a   1.000
_cell.length_b   1.000
_cell.length_c   1.000
_cell.angle_alpha   90.00
_cell.angle_beta   90.00
_cell.angle_gamma   90.00
#
_symmetry.space_group_name_H-M   'P 1'
#
loop_
_entity.id
_entity.type
_entity.pdbx_description
1 polymer ?
#
loop_
_entity_poly.entity_id
_entity_poly.type
_entity_poly.pdbx_seq_one_letter_code
_entity_poly.pdbx_strand_id
1 'polypeptide(L)'
;MVGNPQRKDLSLDGTTSNVNNDIHLETPNRAENPLYSSIYGIPESLMCLLSRIVACATEKNKLRKVASFDAPPSDLLQKHLQTLEHEMWSWKIPTELSQPEAHESPGLASEGDVDIIEAKLSGAMHQAVIIYFYRRVYDTDAMVLQEQARKCLDALQPCIDLKARDQDFTTSIAWAAYVAACGAVTTELRDRALAYLEAIDSQGVILTPKPTVQISKFWQKRLERGLVAVGVPVSTAA
;
A
#
# COMPACT_ATOMS: atom_id res chain seq x y z
N MET A 1 43.46 38.07 -33.87
CA MET A 1 42.05 38.48 -33.65
C MET A 1 41.34 38.27 -34.98
N VAL A 2 40.75 37.10 -35.20
CA VAL A 2 39.39 36.69 -34.78
C VAL A 2 38.34 37.35 -35.68
N GLY A 3 37.71 36.54 -36.54
CA GLY A 3 36.65 36.93 -37.47
C GLY A 3 36.05 35.68 -38.15
N ASN A 4 35.03 35.14 -37.49
CA ASN A 4 34.22 33.94 -37.72
C ASN A 4 33.34 34.03 -39.01
N PRO A 5 32.42 33.09 -39.32
CA PRO A 5 32.53 31.66 -39.63
C PRO A 5 31.95 31.29 -41.01
N GLN A 6 32.32 30.10 -41.51
CA GLN A 6 31.57 29.35 -42.53
C GLN A 6 30.52 28.44 -41.87
N ARG A 7 29.37 28.34 -42.53
CA ARG A 7 28.19 27.52 -42.21
C ARG A 7 28.55 26.07 -41.85
N LYS A 8 27.86 25.52 -40.85
CA LYS A 8 27.34 24.14 -40.91
C LYS A 8 25.94 24.11 -40.35
N ASP A 9 25.03 23.73 -41.24
CA ASP A 9 23.68 23.27 -40.94
C ASP A 9 23.77 22.16 -39.89
N LEU A 10 23.21 22.41 -38.69
CA LEU A 10 23.00 21.39 -37.68
C LEU A 10 21.51 21.14 -37.60
N SER A 11 21.14 20.02 -38.20
CA SER A 11 19.86 19.33 -38.15
C SER A 11 19.19 19.49 -36.78
N LEU A 12 17.97 20.02 -36.80
CA LEU A 12 16.95 19.66 -35.82
C LEU A 12 16.75 18.15 -35.94
N ASP A 13 17.31 17.38 -35.01
CA ASP A 13 16.79 16.03 -34.77
C ASP A 13 15.96 16.06 -33.51
N GLY A 14 14.70 15.64 -33.69
CA GLY A 14 13.64 15.74 -32.72
C GLY A 14 13.87 14.79 -31.56
N THR A 15 13.75 15.34 -30.36
CA THR A 15 12.96 14.76 -29.27
C THR A 15 12.90 13.24 -29.18
N THR A 16 14.02 12.58 -28.90
CA THR A 16 13.99 11.36 -28.09
C THR A 16 13.93 11.79 -26.63
N SER A 17 12.77 12.31 -26.24
CA SER A 17 12.44 12.55 -24.85
C SER A 17 12.69 11.24 -24.09
N ASN A 18 13.51 11.37 -23.06
CA ASN A 18 14.02 10.34 -22.18
C ASN A 18 12.88 9.72 -21.34
N VAL A 19 11.97 8.96 -21.97
CA VAL A 19 10.77 8.37 -21.31
C VAL A 19 11.09 7.06 -20.57
N ASN A 20 12.31 6.53 -20.67
CA ASN A 20 12.64 5.21 -20.12
C ASN A 20 13.42 5.19 -18.79
N ASN A 21 13.72 6.34 -18.19
CA ASN A 21 14.35 6.39 -16.87
C ASN A 21 13.33 6.79 -15.82
N ASP A 22 12.32 5.94 -15.62
CA ASP A 22 11.47 6.10 -14.44
C ASP A 22 12.25 5.56 -13.23
N ILE A 23 12.86 6.47 -12.47
CA ILE A 23 13.58 6.18 -11.22
C ILE A 23 12.71 5.42 -10.19
N HIS A 24 11.39 5.42 -10.39
CA HIS A 24 10.42 4.64 -9.62
C HIS A 24 10.31 3.18 -10.06
N LEU A 25 11.15 2.72 -11.00
CA LEU A 25 11.15 1.35 -11.54
C LEU A 25 12.43 0.58 -11.19
N GLU A 26 13.48 1.27 -10.75
CA GLU A 26 14.76 0.66 -10.38
C GLU A 26 14.65 -0.02 -9.01
N THR A 27 15.04 -1.29 -8.93
CA THR A 27 15.14 -2.03 -7.66
C THR A 27 16.36 -1.51 -6.90
N PRO A 28 16.21 -0.82 -5.75
CA PRO A 28 17.36 -0.38 -4.99
C PRO A 28 18.01 -1.60 -4.33
N ASN A 29 19.18 -2.00 -4.81
CA ASN A 29 20.07 -2.91 -4.07
C ASN A 29 20.79 -2.09 -3.00
N ARG A 30 20.12 -1.77 -1.91
CA ARG A 30 20.71 -1.01 -0.81
C ARG A 30 20.51 -1.75 0.51
N ALA A 31 21.60 -1.95 1.23
CA ALA A 31 21.55 -2.33 2.63
C ALA A 31 20.59 -1.37 3.35
N GLU A 32 19.61 -1.94 4.05
CA GLU A 32 18.56 -1.16 4.69
C GLU A 32 19.15 -0.26 5.77
N ASN A 33 18.71 1.00 5.83
CA ASN A 33 19.13 1.90 6.89
C ASN A 33 18.26 1.66 8.14
N PRO A 34 18.82 1.17 9.27
CA PRO A 34 18.05 0.91 10.47
C PRO A 34 17.39 2.18 11.03
N LEU A 35 17.96 3.36 10.75
CA LEU A 35 17.37 4.64 11.14
C LEU A 35 16.03 4.90 10.47
N TYR A 36 15.81 4.41 9.24
CA TYR A 36 14.52 4.58 8.57
C TYR A 36 13.42 3.82 9.31
N SER A 37 13.69 2.56 9.68
CA SER A 37 12.71 1.75 10.42
C SER A 37 12.42 2.32 11.79
N SER A 38 13.43 2.80 12.51
CA SER A 38 13.22 3.42 13.83
C SER A 38 12.34 4.67 13.76
N ILE A 39 12.42 5.46 12.67
CA ILE A 39 11.60 6.67 12.51
C ILE A 39 10.17 6.35 12.05
N TYR A 40 10.00 5.41 11.11
CA TYR A 40 8.71 5.17 10.45
C TYR A 40 7.98 3.90 10.94
N GLY A 41 8.66 3.08 11.74
CA GLY A 41 8.18 1.81 12.30
C GLY A 41 8.02 0.70 11.26
N ILE A 42 8.58 0.92 10.06
CA ILE A 42 8.48 0.06 8.90
C ILE A 42 9.78 0.07 8.09
N PRO A 43 10.20 -1.08 7.53
CA PRO A 43 11.38 -1.16 6.68
C PRO A 43 11.31 -0.28 5.43
N GLU A 44 12.45 0.33 5.09
CA GLU A 44 12.61 1.12 3.87
C GLU A 44 12.29 0.29 2.62
N SER A 45 12.71 -0.98 2.59
CA SER A 45 12.46 -1.90 1.47
C SER A 45 10.97 -2.08 1.17
N LEU A 46 10.13 -2.13 2.22
CA LEU A 46 8.68 -2.26 2.07
C LEU A 46 8.06 -0.97 1.51
N MET A 47 8.55 0.19 1.94
CA MET A 47 8.09 1.48 1.41
C MET A 47 8.52 1.71 -0.04
N CYS A 48 9.74 1.31 -0.40
CA CYS A 48 10.19 1.29 -1.79
C CYS A 48 9.30 0.38 -2.65
N LEU A 49 8.99 -0.83 -2.16
CA LEU A 49 8.08 -1.75 -2.84
C LEU A 49 6.69 -1.13 -3.04
N LEU A 50 6.11 -0.53 -1.99
CA LEU A 50 4.81 0.15 -2.09
C LEU A 50 4.84 1.30 -3.11
N SER A 51 5.89 2.13 -3.09
CA SER A 51 6.06 3.25 -4.04
C SER A 51 6.04 2.76 -5.49
N ARG A 52 6.78 1.70 -5.79
CA ARG A 52 6.82 1.06 -7.11
C ARG A 52 5.47 0.49 -7.52
N ILE A 53 4.79 -0.20 -6.60
CA ILE A 53 3.42 -0.70 -6.81
C ILE A 53 2.45 0.44 -7.16
N VAL A 54 2.51 1.56 -6.43
CA VAL A 54 1.66 2.74 -6.67
C VAL A 54 1.96 3.37 -8.04
N ALA A 55 3.24 3.50 -8.40
CA ALA A 55 3.67 4.02 -9.69
C ALA A 55 3.13 3.15 -10.85
N CYS A 56 3.33 1.84 -10.77
CA CYS A 56 2.86 0.90 -11.79
C CYS A 56 1.33 0.81 -11.87
N ALA A 57 0.64 0.84 -10.73
CA ALA A 57 -0.82 0.90 -10.74
C ALA A 57 -1.33 2.20 -11.40
N THR A 58 -0.62 3.31 -11.21
CA THR A 58 -0.96 4.59 -11.84
C THR A 58 -0.71 4.56 -13.34
N GLU A 59 0.44 4.02 -13.77
CA GLU A 59 0.78 3.83 -15.18
C GLU A 59 -0.24 2.94 -15.90
N LYS A 60 -0.58 1.79 -15.32
CA LYS A 60 -1.63 0.89 -15.84
C LYS A 60 -2.97 1.61 -16.01
N ASN A 61 -3.37 2.42 -15.04
CA ASN A 61 -4.60 3.21 -15.12
C ASN A 61 -4.55 4.31 -16.18
N LYS A 62 -3.39 4.94 -16.40
CA LYS A 62 -3.19 5.91 -17.49
C LYS A 62 -3.33 5.22 -18.85
N LEU A 63 -2.68 4.08 -19.03
CA LEU A 63 -2.75 3.30 -20.28
C LEU A 63 -4.18 2.83 -20.57
N ARG A 64 -4.92 2.34 -19.57
CA ARG A 64 -6.33 1.95 -19.73
C ARG A 64 -7.26 3.10 -20.14
N LYS A 65 -6.93 4.34 -19.76
CA LYS A 65 -7.72 5.53 -20.15
C LYS A 65 -7.41 6.00 -21.57
N VAL A 66 -6.18 5.79 -22.04
CA VAL A 66 -5.70 6.23 -23.35
C VAL A 66 -6.00 5.19 -24.42
N ALA A 67 -5.89 3.90 -24.09
CA ALA A 67 -6.26 2.82 -24.96
C ALA A 67 -7.78 2.60 -24.95
N SER A 68 -8.35 2.22 -26.09
CA SER A 68 -9.69 1.61 -26.15
C SER A 68 -9.73 0.46 -25.13
N PHE A 69 -10.88 0.28 -24.46
CA PHE A 69 -11.09 -0.50 -23.22
C PHE A 69 -10.50 -1.93 -23.14
N ASP A 70 -9.97 -2.48 -24.25
CA ASP A 70 -9.50 -3.86 -24.43
C ASP A 70 -8.06 -4.01 -24.94
N ALA A 71 -7.24 -2.95 -25.00
CA ALA A 71 -5.84 -3.14 -25.39
C ALA A 71 -5.07 -3.90 -24.29
N PRO A 72 -4.38 -5.01 -24.61
CA PRO A 72 -3.58 -5.73 -23.63
C PRO A 72 -2.47 -4.83 -23.08
N PRO A 73 -2.09 -4.97 -21.79
CA PRO A 73 -0.96 -4.23 -21.24
C PRO A 73 0.30 -4.54 -22.04
N SER A 74 1.17 -3.54 -22.20
CA SER A 74 2.48 -3.73 -22.82
C SER A 74 3.24 -4.87 -22.14
N ASP A 75 3.94 -5.70 -22.92
CA ASP A 75 4.76 -6.80 -22.41
C ASP A 75 5.76 -6.34 -21.33
N LEU A 76 6.24 -5.09 -21.43
CA LEU A 76 7.14 -4.48 -20.45
C LEU A 76 6.44 -4.27 -19.10
N LEU A 77 5.20 -3.76 -19.12
CA LEU A 77 4.39 -3.56 -17.91
C LEU A 77 4.06 -4.91 -17.27
N GLN A 78 3.72 -5.92 -18.07
CA GLN A 78 3.43 -7.25 -17.55
C GLN A 78 4.65 -7.88 -16.85
N LYS A 79 5.84 -7.76 -17.45
CA LYS A 79 7.10 -8.20 -16.82
C LYS A 79 7.34 -7.47 -15.50
N HIS A 80 7.13 -6.15 -15.46
CA HIS A 80 7.33 -5.39 -14.23
C HIS A 80 6.36 -5.82 -13.11
N LEU A 81 5.10 -6.07 -13.44
CA LEU A 81 4.11 -6.56 -12.48
C LEU A 81 4.48 -7.95 -11.92
N GLN A 82 4.99 -8.86 -12.76
CA GLN A 82 5.47 -10.17 -12.32
C GLN A 82 6.68 -10.05 -11.38
N THR A 83 7.61 -9.14 -11.66
CA THR A 83 8.75 -8.86 -10.78
C THR A 83 8.28 -8.33 -9.43
N LEU A 84 7.38 -7.35 -9.41
CA LEU A 84 6.81 -6.82 -8.16
C LEU A 84 6.07 -7.87 -7.36
N GLU A 85 5.31 -8.74 -8.03
CA GLU A 85 4.61 -9.84 -7.36
C GLU A 85 5.59 -10.82 -6.71
N HIS A 86 6.67 -11.18 -7.42
CA HIS A 86 7.71 -12.03 -6.86
C HIS A 86 8.44 -11.40 -5.68
N GLU A 87 8.83 -10.12 -5.80
CA GLU A 87 9.48 -9.38 -4.72
C GLU A 87 8.57 -9.25 -3.49
N MET A 88 7.29 -8.97 -3.70
CA MET A 88 6.30 -8.87 -2.63
C MET A 88 6.12 -10.20 -1.87
N TRP A 89 6.05 -11.33 -2.58
CA TRP A 89 5.91 -12.65 -1.95
C TRP A 89 7.20 -13.18 -1.32
N SER A 90 8.36 -12.80 -1.85
CA SER A 90 9.66 -13.15 -1.29
C SER A 90 10.12 -12.20 -0.18
N TRP A 91 9.44 -11.06 -0.01
CA TRP A 91 9.73 -10.09 1.03
C TRP A 91 9.58 -10.71 2.42
N LYS A 92 10.55 -10.42 3.28
CA LYS A 92 10.58 -10.85 4.67
C LYS A 92 10.89 -9.64 5.54
N ILE A 93 10.42 -9.70 6.78
CA ILE A 93 10.80 -8.71 7.78
C ILE A 93 12.32 -8.78 7.98
N PRO A 94 13.03 -7.66 7.89
CA PRO A 94 14.47 -7.59 8.12
C PRO A 94 14.85 -8.14 9.49
N THR A 95 15.92 -8.93 9.55
CA THR A 95 16.35 -9.67 10.74
C THR A 95 16.64 -8.76 11.94
N GLU A 96 17.10 -7.53 11.71
CA GLU A 96 17.40 -6.54 12.76
C GLU A 96 16.15 -6.15 13.58
N LEU A 97 14.94 -6.25 13.01
CA LEU A 97 13.67 -6.00 13.71
C LEU A 97 13.10 -7.27 14.37
N SER A 98 13.76 -8.41 14.19
CA SER A 98 13.25 -9.74 14.60
C SER A 98 14.00 -10.32 15.79
N GLN A 99 15.10 -9.71 16.23
CA GLN A 99 15.88 -10.18 17.37
C GLN A 99 15.50 -9.38 18.62
N PRO A 100 14.85 -9.99 19.62
CA PRO A 100 14.79 -9.40 20.95
C PRO A 100 16.20 -9.50 21.53
N GLU A 101 16.94 -8.41 21.55
CA GLU A 101 18.18 -8.30 22.31
C GLU A 101 17.85 -8.65 23.77
N ALA A 102 18.39 -9.77 24.26
CA ALA A 102 18.13 -10.31 25.60
C ALA A 102 18.87 -9.49 26.67
N HIS A 103 18.53 -8.21 26.80
CA HIS A 103 19.03 -7.33 27.84
C HIS A 103 17.94 -7.11 28.90
N GLU A 104 17.89 -8.01 29.88
CA GLU A 104 17.07 -7.85 31.08
C GLU A 104 17.51 -6.61 31.86
N SER A 105 16.78 -5.50 31.72
CA SER A 105 16.84 -4.34 32.62
C SER A 105 15.43 -4.00 33.08
N PRO A 106 15.07 -4.23 34.35
CA PRO A 106 13.72 -3.97 34.84
C PRO A 106 13.58 -2.50 35.27
N GLY A 107 12.78 -1.71 34.55
CA GLY A 107 12.36 -0.39 35.08
C GLY A 107 11.76 0.63 34.13
N LEU A 108 11.88 0.47 32.81
CA LEU A 108 11.26 1.34 31.79
C LEU A 108 10.60 0.43 30.75
N ALA A 109 9.55 0.89 30.07
CA ALA A 109 8.91 0.11 29.00
C ALA A 109 10.01 -0.52 28.13
N SER A 110 10.09 -1.85 28.14
CA SER A 110 11.28 -2.58 27.73
C SER A 110 11.54 -2.31 26.25
N GLU A 111 12.77 -2.00 25.85
CA GLU A 111 13.15 -1.78 24.44
C GLU A 111 12.65 -2.94 23.55
N GLY A 112 12.60 -4.17 24.09
CA GLY A 112 12.04 -5.34 23.39
C GLY A 112 10.54 -5.27 23.08
N ASP A 113 9.73 -4.52 23.82
CA ASP A 113 8.30 -4.33 23.48
C ASP A 113 8.14 -3.43 22.24
N VAL A 114 9.04 -2.47 22.03
CA VAL A 114 9.02 -1.57 20.87
C VAL A 114 9.37 -2.35 19.60
N ASP A 115 10.43 -3.15 19.63
CA ASP A 115 10.88 -3.97 18.49
C ASP A 115 9.80 -4.97 18.05
N ILE A 116 9.15 -5.63 19.01
CA ILE A 116 8.04 -6.55 18.71
C ILE A 116 6.91 -5.82 18.00
N ILE A 117 6.59 -4.60 18.40
CA ILE A 117 5.49 -3.81 17.83
C ILE A 117 5.86 -3.27 16.44
N GLU A 118 7.11 -2.88 16.21
CA GLU A 118 7.62 -2.55 14.89
C GLU A 118 7.56 -3.75 13.94
N ALA A 119 7.92 -4.94 14.41
CA ALA A 119 7.79 -6.18 13.63
C ALA A 119 6.31 -6.49 13.31
N LYS A 120 5.39 -6.29 14.27
CA LYS A 120 3.94 -6.45 14.04
C LYS A 120 3.40 -5.43 13.04
N LEU A 121 3.80 -4.16 13.17
CA LEU A 121 3.42 -3.10 12.23
C LEU A 121 3.96 -3.37 10.82
N SER A 122 5.21 -3.82 10.71
CA SER A 122 5.82 -4.23 9.45
C SER A 122 5.06 -5.39 8.80
N GLY A 123 4.68 -6.40 9.59
CA GLY A 123 3.83 -7.49 9.14
C GLY A 123 2.46 -7.02 8.66
N ALA A 124 1.80 -6.14 9.42
CA ALA A 124 0.52 -5.55 9.04
C ALA A 124 0.61 -4.75 7.72
N MET A 125 1.65 -3.93 7.59
CA MET A 125 1.93 -3.13 6.40
C MET A 125 2.19 -4.01 5.19
N HIS A 126 2.93 -5.11 5.33
CA HIS A 126 3.13 -6.07 4.26
C HIS A 126 1.81 -6.68 3.78
N GLN A 127 0.93 -7.09 4.70
CA GLN A 127 -0.40 -7.58 4.33
C GLN A 127 -1.25 -6.51 3.64
N ALA A 128 -1.19 -5.26 4.11
CA ALA A 128 -1.87 -4.14 3.46
C ALA A 128 -1.34 -3.89 2.04
N VAL A 129 -0.03 -3.95 1.82
CA VAL A 129 0.59 -3.85 0.49
C VAL A 129 0.08 -4.93 -0.45
N ILE A 130 -0.03 -6.18 0.03
CA ILE A 130 -0.59 -7.31 -0.76
C ILE A 130 -2.03 -7.01 -1.17
N ILE A 131 -2.88 -6.60 -0.23
CA ILE A 131 -4.27 -6.23 -0.51
C ILE A 131 -4.32 -5.11 -1.55
N TYR A 132 -3.52 -4.06 -1.35
CA TYR A 132 -3.48 -2.90 -2.26
C TYR A 132 -3.06 -3.32 -3.67
N PHE A 133 -2.00 -4.12 -3.79
CA PHE A 133 -1.50 -4.62 -5.07
C PHE A 133 -2.56 -5.41 -5.83
N TYR A 134 -3.13 -6.46 -5.23
CA TYR A 134 -4.13 -7.28 -5.93
C TYR A 134 -5.40 -6.50 -6.27
N ARG A 135 -5.84 -5.57 -5.41
CA ARG A 135 -7.00 -4.72 -5.71
C ARG A 135 -6.73 -3.70 -6.82
N ARG A 136 -5.54 -3.10 -6.88
CA ARG A 136 -5.24 -2.00 -7.81
C ARG A 136 -4.66 -2.47 -9.14
N VAL A 137 -3.88 -3.55 -9.11
CA VAL A 137 -3.21 -4.09 -10.29
C VAL A 137 -4.09 -5.14 -10.96
N TYR A 138 -4.59 -6.12 -10.21
CA TYR A 138 -5.31 -7.27 -10.78
C TYR A 138 -6.84 -7.16 -10.69
N ASP A 139 -7.37 -6.11 -10.07
CA ASP A 139 -8.81 -5.92 -9.82
C ASP A 139 -9.46 -7.16 -9.17
N THR A 140 -8.71 -7.84 -8.30
CA THR A 140 -9.15 -9.08 -7.66
C THR A 140 -10.37 -8.85 -6.76
N ASP A 141 -11.30 -9.80 -6.78
CA ASP A 141 -12.45 -9.75 -5.89
C ASP A 141 -11.99 -9.75 -4.43
N ALA A 142 -12.61 -8.89 -3.61
CA ALA A 142 -12.21 -8.73 -2.21
C ALA A 142 -12.43 -10.01 -1.38
N MET A 143 -13.32 -10.90 -1.80
CA MET A 143 -13.56 -12.17 -1.13
C MET A 143 -12.29 -13.04 -1.08
N VAL A 144 -11.44 -12.97 -2.12
CA VAL A 144 -10.17 -13.72 -2.14
C VAL A 144 -9.14 -13.14 -1.16
N LEU A 145 -9.29 -11.87 -0.78
CA LEU A 145 -8.37 -11.12 0.07
C LEU A 145 -8.77 -11.13 1.56
N GLN A 146 -9.81 -11.88 1.97
CA GLN A 146 -10.27 -11.90 3.36
C GLN A 146 -9.18 -12.39 4.32
N GLU A 147 -8.39 -13.38 3.92
CA GLU A 147 -7.33 -13.92 4.77
C GLU A 147 -6.22 -12.91 5.01
N GLN A 148 -5.83 -12.14 3.99
CA GLN A 148 -4.84 -11.06 4.12
C GLN A 148 -5.42 -9.91 4.97
N ALA A 149 -6.69 -9.56 4.79
CA ALA A 149 -7.36 -8.55 5.61
C ALA A 149 -7.38 -8.97 7.09
N ARG A 150 -7.69 -10.24 7.38
CA ARG A 150 -7.66 -10.81 8.73
C ARG A 150 -6.25 -10.74 9.33
N LYS A 151 -5.22 -11.24 8.62
CA LYS A 151 -3.82 -11.17 9.07
C LYS A 151 -3.36 -9.74 9.34
N CYS A 152 -3.77 -8.80 8.49
CA CYS A 152 -3.46 -7.38 8.68
C CYS A 152 -4.09 -6.85 9.98
N LEU A 153 -5.39 -7.08 10.20
CA LEU A 153 -6.09 -6.63 11.41
C LEU A 153 -5.57 -7.32 12.68
N ASP A 154 -5.22 -8.61 12.61
CA ASP A 154 -4.63 -9.34 13.74
C ASP A 154 -3.25 -8.78 14.11
N ALA A 155 -2.44 -8.39 13.12
CA ALA A 155 -1.14 -7.77 13.35
C ALA A 155 -1.24 -6.30 13.83
N LEU A 156 -2.31 -5.58 13.47
CA LEU A 156 -2.53 -4.19 13.91
C LEU A 156 -3.08 -4.06 15.33
N GLN A 157 -3.79 -5.06 15.84
CA GLN A 157 -4.38 -5.04 17.20
C GLN A 157 -3.38 -4.56 18.27
N PRO A 158 -2.20 -5.21 18.45
CA PRO A 158 -1.25 -4.79 19.48
C PRO A 158 -0.67 -3.39 19.21
N CYS A 159 -0.55 -2.98 17.95
CA CYS A 159 -0.06 -1.65 17.58
C CYS A 159 -1.05 -0.56 18.01
N ILE A 160 -2.35 -0.79 17.84
CA ILE A 160 -3.40 0.17 18.23
C ILE A 160 -3.49 0.28 19.75
N ASP A 161 -3.42 -0.84 20.45
CA ASP A 161 -3.54 -0.89 21.91
C ASP A 161 -2.36 -0.21 22.62
N LEU A 162 -1.14 -0.38 22.10
CA LEU A 162 0.06 0.19 22.71
C LEU A 162 0.38 1.62 22.23
N LYS A 163 0.27 1.88 20.92
CA LYS A 163 0.66 3.16 20.30
C LYS A 163 -0.42 4.22 20.35
N ALA A 164 -1.53 3.99 21.06
CA ALA A 164 -2.48 5.03 21.43
C ALA A 164 -1.87 6.20 22.25
N ARG A 165 -0.58 6.10 22.60
CA ARG A 165 0.18 7.09 23.37
C ARG A 165 1.29 7.79 22.58
N ASP A 166 1.62 7.32 21.37
CA ASP A 166 2.75 7.82 20.58
C ASP A 166 2.34 8.09 19.12
N GLN A 167 2.57 9.31 18.64
CA GLN A 167 2.04 9.79 17.35
C GLN A 167 2.89 9.35 16.15
N ASP A 168 4.10 8.86 16.38
CA ASP A 168 5.12 8.67 15.34
C ASP A 168 4.69 7.65 14.27
N PHE A 169 3.89 6.66 14.63
CA PHE A 169 3.50 5.56 13.73
C PHE A 169 2.03 5.57 13.34
N THR A 170 1.26 6.53 13.82
CA THR A 170 -0.20 6.50 13.67
C THR A 170 -0.61 6.58 12.22
N THR A 171 0.16 7.26 11.36
CA THR A 171 -0.06 7.30 9.90
C THR A 171 0.07 5.92 9.26
N SER A 172 1.11 5.16 9.59
CA SER A 172 1.32 3.80 9.06
C SER A 172 0.22 2.84 9.52
N ILE A 173 -0.14 2.89 10.81
CA ILE A 173 -1.24 2.12 11.39
C ILE A 173 -2.55 2.45 10.69
N ALA A 174 -2.84 3.74 10.52
CA ALA A 174 -4.08 4.20 9.93
C ALA A 174 -4.20 3.87 8.44
N TRP A 175 -3.09 3.93 7.68
CA TRP A 175 -3.07 3.50 6.29
C TRP A 175 -3.31 2.00 6.16
N ALA A 176 -2.62 1.18 6.96
CA ALA A 176 -2.80 -0.27 6.97
C ALA A 176 -4.24 -0.66 7.35
N ALA A 177 -4.80 -0.05 8.39
CA ALA A 177 -6.19 -0.26 8.82
C ALA A 177 -7.18 0.10 7.70
N TYR A 178 -6.97 1.25 7.05
CA TYR A 178 -7.81 1.68 5.93
C TYR A 178 -7.77 0.72 4.74
N VAL A 179 -6.58 0.24 4.36
CA VAL A 179 -6.42 -0.73 3.28
C VAL A 179 -7.04 -2.08 3.63
N ALA A 180 -6.85 -2.56 4.86
CA ALA A 180 -7.50 -3.77 5.36
C ALA A 180 -9.03 -3.64 5.33
N ALA A 181 -9.57 -2.49 5.73
CA ALA A 181 -11.00 -2.19 5.66
C ALA A 181 -11.53 -2.23 4.21
N CYS A 182 -10.76 -1.70 3.25
CA CYS A 182 -11.08 -1.80 1.81
C CYS A 182 -11.12 -3.26 1.32
N GLY A 183 -10.32 -4.14 1.94
CA GLY A 183 -10.29 -5.57 1.68
C GLY A 183 -11.39 -6.36 2.41
N ALA A 184 -11.91 -5.88 3.53
CA ALA A 184 -12.88 -6.60 4.36
C ALA A 184 -14.29 -6.69 3.72
N VAL A 185 -14.80 -7.92 3.63
CA VAL A 185 -16.13 -8.22 3.06
C VAL A 185 -17.01 -8.90 4.11
N THR A 186 -16.47 -9.81 4.91
CA THR A 186 -17.22 -10.46 5.99
C THR A 186 -17.60 -9.44 7.06
N THR A 187 -18.76 -9.63 7.67
CA THR A 187 -19.28 -8.72 8.71
C THR A 187 -18.29 -8.61 9.87
N GLU A 188 -17.73 -9.72 10.33
CA GLU A 188 -16.72 -9.75 11.39
C GLU A 188 -15.49 -8.87 11.08
N LEU A 189 -14.90 -9.00 9.89
CA LEU A 189 -13.71 -8.21 9.53
C LEU A 189 -14.06 -6.73 9.30
N ARG A 190 -15.27 -6.44 8.82
CA ARG A 190 -15.75 -5.06 8.68
C ARG A 190 -15.92 -4.38 10.02
N ASP A 191 -16.56 -5.06 10.97
CA ASP A 191 -16.81 -4.52 12.31
C ASP A 191 -15.49 -4.26 13.05
N ARG A 192 -14.53 -5.20 12.94
CA ARG A 192 -13.17 -5.01 13.48
C ARG A 192 -12.44 -3.84 12.82
N ALA A 193 -12.49 -3.74 11.50
CA ALA A 193 -11.83 -2.65 10.78
C ALA A 193 -12.45 -1.28 11.10
N LEU A 194 -13.78 -1.21 11.30
CA LEU A 194 -14.44 0.01 11.75
C LEU A 194 -13.98 0.41 13.15
N ALA A 195 -13.96 -0.52 14.11
CA ALA A 195 -13.50 -0.25 15.46
C ALA A 195 -12.08 0.33 15.49
N TYR A 196 -11.18 -0.19 14.65
CA TYR A 196 -9.82 0.32 14.54
C TYR A 196 -9.78 1.74 13.95
N LEU A 197 -10.52 1.98 12.86
CA LEU A 197 -10.59 3.30 12.22
C LEU A 197 -11.21 4.35 13.15
N GLU A 198 -12.20 3.99 13.95
CA GLU A 198 -12.79 4.86 14.96
C GLU A 198 -11.81 5.19 16.08
N ALA A 199 -11.03 4.20 16.54
CA ALA A 199 -9.96 4.41 17.52
C ALA A 199 -8.90 5.39 16.97
N ILE A 200 -8.50 5.25 15.71
CA ILE A 200 -7.57 6.16 15.03
C ILE A 200 -8.17 7.57 14.88
N ASP A 201 -9.44 7.69 14.46
CA ASP A 201 -10.13 8.96 14.28
C ASP A 201 -10.21 9.73 15.60
N SER A 202 -10.43 9.04 16.72
CA SER A 202 -10.45 9.64 18.06
C SER A 202 -9.11 10.27 18.47
N GLN A 203 -8.01 9.84 17.87
CA GLN A 203 -6.65 10.35 18.10
C GLN A 203 -6.28 11.53 17.18
N GLY A 204 -7.18 11.94 16.28
CA GLY A 204 -7.00 13.13 15.45
C GLY A 204 -6.08 12.94 14.25
N VAL A 205 -5.86 11.69 13.80
CA VAL A 205 -4.95 11.40 12.69
C VAL A 205 -5.64 11.61 11.35
N ILE A 206 -5.21 12.63 10.63
CA ILE A 206 -5.81 13.03 9.35
C ILE A 206 -5.14 12.22 8.23
N LEU A 207 -5.61 11.00 7.99
CA LEU A 207 -5.21 10.24 6.79
C LEU A 207 -6.06 10.64 5.58
N THR A 208 -7.36 10.77 5.81
CA THR A 208 -8.38 11.29 4.89
C THR A 208 -9.49 11.93 5.72
N PRO A 209 -10.31 12.85 5.18
CA PRO A 209 -11.43 13.37 5.95
C PRO A 209 -12.47 12.26 6.19
N LYS A 210 -12.59 11.82 7.45
CA LYS A 210 -13.54 10.81 7.98
C LYS A 210 -13.43 9.44 7.27
N PRO A 211 -12.35 8.66 7.47
CA PRO A 211 -12.13 7.37 6.83
C PRO A 211 -13.29 6.39 7.06
N THR A 212 -13.87 6.40 8.27
CA THR A 212 -15.04 5.59 8.65
C THR A 212 -16.25 5.85 7.73
N VAL A 213 -16.53 7.12 7.42
CA VAL A 213 -17.63 7.48 6.51
C VAL A 213 -17.35 7.06 5.08
N GLN A 214 -16.10 7.15 4.63
CA GLN A 214 -15.71 6.75 3.28
C GLN A 214 -15.81 5.24 3.10
N ILE A 215 -15.36 4.46 4.09
CA ILE A 215 -15.39 3.00 4.00
C ILE A 215 -16.82 2.45 4.10
N SER A 216 -17.67 3.02 4.96
CA SER A 216 -19.09 2.64 5.01
C SER A 216 -19.79 2.91 3.67
N LYS A 217 -19.54 4.07 3.06
CA LYS A 217 -20.05 4.38 1.70
C LYS A 217 -19.48 3.44 0.64
N PHE A 218 -18.21 3.05 0.77
CA PHE A 218 -17.57 2.10 -0.14
C PHE A 218 -18.22 0.71 -0.06
N TRP A 219 -18.48 0.19 1.15
CA TRP A 219 -19.18 -1.08 1.34
C TRP A 219 -20.64 -1.00 0.91
N GLN A 220 -21.33 0.12 1.16
CA GLN A 220 -22.70 0.32 0.70
C GLN A 220 -22.80 0.28 -0.83
N LYS A 221 -21.89 0.98 -1.53
CA LYS A 221 -21.80 0.90 -3.00
C LYS A 221 -21.49 -0.52 -3.51
N ARG A 222 -20.75 -1.33 -2.74
CA ARG A 222 -20.52 -2.75 -3.08
C ARG A 222 -21.77 -3.60 -2.90
N LEU A 223 -22.53 -3.39 -1.83
CA LEU A 223 -23.83 -4.05 -1.62
C LEU A 223 -24.79 -3.74 -2.76
N GLU A 224 -24.89 -2.46 -3.15
CA GLU A 224 -25.71 -2.01 -4.28
C GLU A 224 -25.26 -2.65 -5.60
N ARG A 225 -23.96 -2.73 -5.88
CA ARG A 225 -23.44 -3.41 -7.08
C ARG A 225 -23.68 -4.93 -7.07
N GLY A 226 -23.60 -5.57 -5.91
CA GLY A 226 -23.94 -6.99 -5.74
C GLY A 226 -25.44 -7.25 -5.96
N LEU A 227 -26.30 -6.37 -5.46
CA LEU A 227 -27.75 -6.38 -5.69
C LEU A 227 -28.13 -6.14 -7.16
N VAL A 228 -27.35 -5.34 -7.90
CA VAL A 228 -27.56 -5.14 -9.35
C VAL A 228 -27.06 -6.34 -10.17
N ALA A 229 -26.01 -7.03 -9.73
CA ALA A 229 -25.50 -8.24 -10.38
C ALA A 229 -26.39 -9.47 -10.15
N VAL A 230 -27.02 -9.56 -8.97
CA VAL A 230 -28.05 -10.56 -8.67
C VAL A 230 -29.39 -9.96 -9.07
N GLY A 231 -29.72 -10.01 -10.37
CA GLY A 231 -30.94 -9.41 -10.92
C GLY A 231 -32.20 -9.74 -10.11
N VAL A 232 -32.58 -8.83 -9.21
CA VAL A 232 -33.94 -8.73 -8.69
C VAL A 232 -34.63 -7.72 -9.61
N PRO A 233 -35.59 -8.15 -10.45
CA PRO A 233 -36.44 -7.19 -11.11
C PRO A 233 -37.24 -6.50 -10.01
N VAL A 234 -36.98 -5.22 -9.79
CA VAL A 234 -37.88 -4.34 -9.05
C VAL A 234 -39.18 -4.34 -9.85
N SER A 235 -40.11 -5.20 -9.44
CA SER A 235 -41.48 -5.14 -9.92
C SER A 235 -42.06 -3.83 -9.41
N THR A 236 -42.15 -2.85 -10.31
CA THR A 236 -43.04 -1.71 -10.14
C THR A 236 -44.47 -2.25 -10.09
N ALA A 237 -45.01 -2.38 -8.88
CA ALA A 237 -46.44 -2.50 -8.67
C ALA A 237 -47.01 -1.09 -8.46
N ALA A 238 -47.99 -0.79 -9.32
CA ALA A 238 -48.77 0.43 -9.42
C ALA A 238 -49.59 0.74 -8.15
#